data_AF-A0A954XRM8-F1
#
_entry.id   AF-A0A954XRM8-F1
#
_cell.length_a   1.000
_cell.length_b   1.000
_cell.length_c   1.000
_cell.angle_alpha   90.00
_cell.angle_beta   90.00
_cell.angle_gamma   90.00
#
_symmetry.space_group_name_H-M   'P 1'
#
loop_
_entity.id
_entity.type
_entity.pdbx_description
1 polymer ?
#
loop_
_entity_poly.entity_id
_entity_poly.type
_entity_poly.pdbx_seq_one_letter_code
_entity_poly.pdbx_strand_id
1 'polypeptide(L)' 'MDNYHLVLQQEGHGYRHYLDDREVYPGTMLELQVGTDWVLGRFQWNFDHETRPYLVIDADRDDTISLSEHSILRWPKNQG' A
#
# COMPACT_ATOMS: atom_id res chain seq x y z
N MET A 1 17.52 -8.51 4.68
CA MET A 1 16.68 -8.16 3.51
C MET A 1 15.35 -7.84 4.09
N ASP A 2 15.04 -6.57 4.20
CA ASP A 2 13.84 -6.11 4.88
C ASP A 2 12.71 -6.19 3.85
N ASN A 3 11.92 -7.25 3.97
CA ASN A 3 10.72 -7.43 3.17
C ASN A 3 9.60 -6.63 3.84
N TYR A 4 9.21 -5.49 3.26
CA TYR A 4 8.19 -4.62 3.86
C TYR A 4 6.80 -5.00 3.34
N HIS A 5 6.11 -5.82 4.12
CA HIS A 5 4.73 -6.21 3.88
C HIS A 5 3.78 -5.21 4.54
N LEU A 6 2.61 -5.02 3.91
CA LEU A 6 1.54 -4.24 4.53
C LEU A 6 0.89 -5.08 5.64
N VAL A 7 0.86 -4.56 6.86
CA VAL A 7 0.20 -5.20 8.00
C VAL A 7 -1.12 -4.48 8.27
N LEU A 8 -2.21 -5.23 8.46
CA LEU A 8 -3.49 -4.70 8.93
C LEU A 8 -3.60 -4.92 10.44
N GLN A 9 -3.80 -3.84 11.19
CA GLN A 9 -3.98 -3.88 12.64
C GLN A 9 -5.36 -3.31 13.01
N GLN A 10 -5.97 -3.85 14.06
CA GLN A 10 -7.20 -3.29 14.63
C GLN A 10 -6.83 -2.30 15.73
N GLU A 11 -7.32 -1.07 15.62
CA GLU A 11 -7.09 -0.01 16.61
C GLU A 11 -8.41 0.66 17.01
N GLY A 12 -8.74 0.57 18.30
CA GLY A 12 -9.99 1.09 18.84
C GLY A 12 -11.20 0.51 18.11
N HIS A 13 -11.90 1.35 17.35
CA HIS A 13 -13.10 1.00 16.59
C HIS A 13 -12.87 0.77 15.09
N GLY A 14 -11.63 0.75 14.61
CA GLY A 14 -11.34 0.59 13.18
C GLY A 14 -10.10 -0.24 12.90
N TYR A 15 -9.79 -0.38 11.61
CA TYR A 15 -8.58 -1.02 11.14
C TYR A 15 -7.60 0.05 10.62
N ARG A 16 -6.30 -0.28 10.63
CA ARG A 16 -5.20 0.56 10.13
C ARG A 16 -4.16 -0.28 9.41
N HIS A 17 -3.67 0.24 8.29
CA HIS A 17 -2.56 -0.36 7.57
C HIS A 17 -1.24 0.26 7.98
N TYR A 18 -0.23 -0.59 8.15
CA TYR A 18 1.12 -0.22 8.55
C TYR A 18 2.14 -0.77 7.56
N LEU A 19 3.16 0.04 7.28
CA LEU A 19 4.34 -0.35 6.50
C LEU A 19 5.59 0.16 7.23
N ASP A 20 6.48 -0.75 7.62
CA ASP A 20 7.69 -0.39 8.39
C ASP A 20 7.36 0.39 9.67
N ASP A 21 6.43 -0.15 10.46
CA ASP A 21 5.90 0.43 11.72
C ASP A 21 5.31 1.85 11.59
N ARG A 22 5.02 2.30 10.36
CA ARG A 22 4.41 3.59 10.07
C ARG A 22 3.03 3.41 9.44
N GLU A 23 2.05 4.17 9.92
CA GLU A 23 0.69 4.14 9.38
C GLU A 23 0.67 4.58 7.92
N VAL A 24 -0.09 3.87 7.09
CA VAL A 24 -0.31 4.17 5.67
C VAL A 24 -1.75 4.66 5.50
N TYR A 25 -1.89 5.93 5.16
CA TYR A 25 -3.20 6.55 4.89
C TYR A 25 -3.60 6.39 3.43
N PRO A 26 -4.91 6.33 3.10
CA PRO A 26 -5.39 6.53 1.74
C PRO A 26 -4.83 7.82 1.13
N GLY A 27 -4.31 7.74 -0.08
CA GLY A 27 -3.61 8.83 -0.75
C GLY A 27 -2.08 8.79 -0.63
N THR A 28 -1.53 7.97 0.27
CA THR A 28 -0.08 7.79 0.43
C THR A 28 0.55 7.20 -0.82
N MET A 29 1.68 7.73 -1.27
CA MET A 29 2.43 7.15 -2.39
C MET A 29 3.32 6.01 -1.90
N LEU A 30 3.20 4.84 -2.51
CA LEU A 30 4.00 3.64 -2.22
C LEU A 30 4.54 3.05 -3.51
N GLU A 31 5.65 2.31 -3.41
CA GLU A 31 6.17 1.51 -4.52
C GLU A 31 5.90 0.03 -4.28
N LEU A 32 5.33 -0.65 -5.27
CA LEU A 32 5.09 -2.10 -5.29
C LEU A 32 6.13 -2.80 -6.16
N GLN A 33 6.71 -3.89 -5.67
CA GLN A 33 7.57 -4.76 -6.47
C GLN A 33 6.72 -5.58 -7.46
N VAL A 34 6.95 -5.39 -8.77
CA VAL A 34 6.33 -6.16 -9.86
C VAL A 34 7.44 -6.76 -10.71
N GLY A 35 7.67 -8.07 -10.57
CA GLY A 35 8.86 -8.70 -11.16
C GLY A 35 10.14 -8.11 -10.56
N THR A 36 11.01 -7.54 -11.39
CA THR A 36 12.24 -6.84 -10.95
C THR A 36 12.06 -5.33 -10.76
N ASP A 37 10.91 -4.79 -11.17
CA ASP A 37 10.68 -3.35 -11.19
C ASP A 37 9.86 -2.89 -9.98
N TRP A 38 10.02 -1.62 -9.64
CA TRP A 38 9.23 -0.94 -8.63
C TRP A 38 8.25 0.00 -9.31
N VAL A 39 6.97 -0.22 -9.05
CA VAL A 39 5.90 0.58 -9.64
C VAL A 39 5.33 1.50 -8.58
N LEU A 40 5.37 2.80 -8.84
CA LEU A 40 4.82 3.82 -7.94
C LEU A 40 3.29 3.87 -8.09
N GLY A 41 2.57 3.92 -6.98
CA GLY A 41 1.12 4.06 -6.97
C GLY A 41 0.59 4.75 -5.72
N ARG A 42 -0.62 5.28 -5.84
CA ARG A 42 -1.35 5.90 -4.74
C ARG A 42 -2.14 4.84 -3.99
N PHE A 43 -1.82 4.63 -2.73
CA PHE A 43 -2.53 3.71 -1.84
C PHE A 43 -3.98 4.14 -1.66
N GLN A 44 -4.90 3.17 -1.76
CA GLN A 44 -6.32 3.37 -1.53
C GLN A 44 -6.87 2.20 -0.71
N TRP A 45 -7.75 2.56 0.22
CA TRP A 45 -8.46 1.64 1.09
C TRP A 45 -9.60 2.40 1.80
N ASN A 46 -10.66 1.70 2.20
CA ASN A 46 -11.90 2.27 2.72
C ASN A 46 -12.16 1.94 4.22
N PHE A 47 -11.11 1.64 4.98
CA PHE A 47 -11.18 1.37 6.43
C PHE A 47 -12.00 0.14 6.86
N ASP A 48 -12.39 -0.71 5.90
CA ASP A 48 -13.07 -1.98 6.14
C ASP A 48 -12.10 -3.15 5.91
N HIS A 49 -12.14 -4.14 6.81
CA HIS A 49 -11.33 -5.35 6.74
C HIS A 49 -11.68 -6.29 5.58
N GLU A 50 -12.92 -6.23 5.06
CA GLU A 50 -13.33 -7.09 3.93
C GLU A 50 -12.78 -6.56 2.59
N THR A 51 -12.50 -5.27 2.53
CA THR A 51 -11.99 -4.63 1.32
C THR A 51 -10.48 -4.73 1.26
N ARG A 52 -9.97 -5.38 0.21
CA ARG A 52 -8.53 -5.45 -0.04
C ARG A 52 -8.00 -4.06 -0.39
N PRO A 53 -6.88 -3.62 0.21
CA PRO A 53 -6.21 -2.40 -0.23
C PRO A 53 -5.68 -2.55 -1.65
N TYR A 54 -5.50 -1.44 -2.35
CA TYR A 54 -4.97 -1.42 -3.71
C TYR A 54 -4.13 -0.17 -3.97
N LEU A 55 -3.32 -0.20 -5.03
CA LEU A 55 -2.64 0.97 -5.57
C LEU A 55 -3.33 1.44 -6.84
N VAL A 56 -3.52 2.74 -6.98
CA VAL A 56 -3.82 3.40 -8.27
C VAL A 56 -2.49 3.78 -8.91
N ILE A 57 -2.15 3.17 -10.04
CA ILE A 57 -0.88 3.36 -10.76
C ILE A 57 -1.00 4.45 -11.82
N ASP A 58 -2.15 4.50 -12.50
CA ASP A 58 -2.52 5.55 -13.44
C ASP A 58 -3.98 5.95 -13.18
N ALA A 59 -4.18 7.20 -12.77
CA ALA A 59 -5.51 7.70 -12.43
C ALA A 59 -6.36 8.08 -13.67
N ASP A 60 -5.73 8.33 -14.82
CA ASP A 60 -6.45 8.68 -16.05
C ASP A 60 -6.97 7.42 -16.77
N ARG A 61 -6.37 6.26 -16.47
CA ARG A 61 -6.71 4.96 -17.05
C ARG A 61 -7.45 4.02 -16.11
N ASP A 62 -7.69 4.44 -14.87
CA ASP A 62 -8.21 3.59 -13.79
C ASP A 62 -7.37 2.31 -13.58
N ASP A 63 -6.07 2.37 -13.86
CA ASP A 63 -5.18 1.22 -13.68
C ASP A 63 -4.89 1.04 -12.19
N THR A 64 -5.39 -0.06 -11.64
CA THR A 64 -5.25 -0.41 -10.23
C THR A 64 -4.62 -1.78 -10.04
N ILE A 65 -3.89 -1.95 -8.93
CA ILE A 65 -3.31 -3.22 -8.53
C ILE A 65 -3.75 -3.54 -7.10
N SER A 66 -4.52 -4.61 -6.93
CA SER A 66 -4.90 -5.15 -5.63
C SER A 66 -3.67 -5.62 -4.86
N LEU A 67 -3.57 -5.22 -3.59
CA LEU A 67 -2.52 -5.64 -2.68
C LEU A 67 -2.96 -6.90 -1.92
N SER A 68 -1.97 -7.72 -1.58
CA SER A 68 -2.13 -8.92 -0.77
C SER A 68 -1.07 -8.95 0.33
N GLU A 69 -1.17 -9.91 1.26
CA GLU A 69 -0.15 -10.14 2.29
C GLU A 69 1.24 -10.44 1.70
N HIS A 70 1.31 -10.93 0.47
CA HIS A 70 2.56 -11.23 -0.23
C HIS A 70 3.11 -10.05 -1.04
N SER A 71 2.37 -8.95 -1.15
CA SER A 71 2.83 -7.75 -1.85
C SER A 71 4.00 -7.14 -1.10
N ILE A 72 5.14 -7.00 -1.79
CA ILE A 72 6.32 -6.33 -1.25
C ILE A 72 6.23 -4.86 -1.62
N LEU A 73 6.14 -4.01 -0.62
CA LEU A 73 6.00 -2.56 -0.77
C LEU A 73 7.26 -1.86 -0.25
N ARG A 74 7.40 -0.56 -0.55
CA ARG A 74 8.32 0.33 0.15
C ARG A 74 7.88 1.79 0.04
N TRP A 75 8.46 2.61 0.91
CA TRP A 75 8.39 4.06 0.78
C TRP A 75 9.17 4.53 -0.47
N PRO A 76 8.65 5.49 -1.25
CA PRO A 76 9.36 6.03 -2.40
C PRO A 76 10.68 6.69 -1.99
N LYS A 77 11.75 6.46 -2.75
CA LYS A 77 13.10 6.95 -2.41
C LYS A 77 13.28 8.48 -2.46
N ASN A 78 12.32 9.22 -3.01
CA ASN A 78 12.37 10.67 -3.22
C ASN A 78 11.26 11.43 -2.46
N GLN A 79 10.98 11.06 -1.21
CA GLN A 79 10.26 11.92 -0.28
C GLN A 79 11.33 12.82 0.38
N GLY A 80 11.55 13.99 -0.21
CA GLY A 80 12.44 15.02 0.35
C GLY A 80 11.95 15.56 1.69
#